data_AF-A0A6P1ZSG3-F1
#
_entry.id   AF-A0A6P1ZSG3-F1
#
_cell.length_a   1.000
_cell.length_b   1.000
_cell.length_c   1.000
_cell.angle_alpha   90.00
_cell.angle_beta   90.00
_cell.angle_gamma   90.00
#
_symmetry.space_group_name_H-M   'P 1'
#
loop_
_entity.id
_entity.type
_entity.pdbx_description
1 polymer ?
#
loop_
_entity_poly.entity_id
_entity_poly.type
_entity_poly.pdbx_seq_one_letter_code
_entity_poly.pdbx_strand_id
1 'polypeptide(L)'
;MSNTLINAQARLSNNSLVSHIDKVFIIAYKESTQQLEEVLTQEGFQCEVFRQENKPEFQNFSRSYLCLLNHCRAWKQAIQEDKPIIVIEADFVPVVDFCQLPLPFNPDQSDVGISWLYTCAPQMYNISSSGYVEGFSTSAVAYIVTPQAACCLIELAEEIREKVGETNYSTWDSSIDSFLRERKLKNYIPWRNYGEHGGLPNPEHSQNNLSKTHRADTLYGKLAFIPLYAVHQKPEKLKFLTVRLQARIKGLGRLATGRFLRPKLIKQSKTPIKLISFAVLRQFSLRL
;
A
#
# COMPACT_ATOMS: atom_id res chain seq x y z
N MET A 1 -21.57 32.42 -6.18
CA MET A 1 -20.41 31.64 -5.70
C MET A 1 -20.80 30.30 -5.03
N SER A 2 -22.03 29.80 -5.19
CA SER A 2 -22.52 28.60 -4.46
C SER A 2 -22.56 27.30 -5.27
N ASN A 3 -22.69 27.33 -6.61
CA ASN A 3 -22.81 26.10 -7.41
C ASN A 3 -21.47 25.36 -7.65
N THR A 4 -20.34 26.05 -7.56
CA THR A 4 -19.01 25.44 -7.80
C THR A 4 -18.51 24.64 -6.60
N LEU A 5 -18.84 25.08 -5.38
CA LEU A 5 -18.47 24.39 -4.13
C LEU A 5 -19.32 23.14 -3.89
N ILE A 6 -20.62 23.20 -4.19
CA ILE A 6 -21.54 22.04 -4.11
C ILE A 6 -21.11 20.95 -5.11
N ASN A 7 -20.70 21.33 -6.33
CA ASN A 7 -20.18 20.40 -7.33
C ASN A 7 -18.80 19.81 -6.99
N ALA A 8 -17.96 20.53 -6.23
CA ALA A 8 -16.67 20.01 -5.78
C ALA A 8 -16.84 18.99 -4.63
N GLN A 9 -17.76 19.25 -3.69
CA GLN A 9 -18.09 18.30 -2.61
C GLN A 9 -18.79 17.04 -3.14
N ALA A 10 -19.70 17.16 -4.11
CA ALA A 10 -20.33 16.00 -4.76
C ALA A 10 -19.36 15.17 -5.63
N ARG A 11 -18.34 15.80 -6.22
CA ARG A 11 -17.25 15.08 -6.93
C ARG A 11 -16.26 14.40 -5.98
N LEU A 12 -16.07 14.92 -4.78
CA LEU A 12 -15.24 14.29 -3.74
C LEU A 12 -15.97 13.12 -3.09
N SER A 13 -17.29 13.19 -2.87
CA SER A 13 -18.07 12.05 -2.37
C SER A 13 -18.15 10.89 -3.38
N ASN A 14 -18.11 11.18 -4.68
CA ASN A 14 -18.18 10.16 -5.74
C ASN A 14 -16.87 9.41 -5.98
N ASN A 15 -15.71 9.84 -5.44
CA ASN A 15 -14.42 9.20 -5.69
C ASN A 15 -13.76 8.64 -4.43
N SER A 16 -14.54 8.32 -3.40
CA SER A 16 -14.04 7.66 -2.20
C SER A 16 -13.74 6.18 -2.44
N LEU A 17 -12.92 5.58 -1.57
CA LEU A 17 -12.64 4.15 -1.58
C LEU A 17 -13.94 3.33 -1.46
N VAL A 18 -14.80 3.65 -0.49
CA VAL A 18 -16.03 2.86 -0.23
C VAL A 18 -16.99 2.82 -1.41
N SER A 19 -16.97 3.83 -2.28
CA SER A 19 -17.83 3.88 -3.47
C SER A 19 -17.35 2.94 -4.60
N HIS A 20 -16.07 2.57 -4.60
CA HIS A 20 -15.41 1.88 -5.71
C HIS A 20 -14.83 0.51 -5.38
N ILE A 21 -14.63 0.24 -4.09
CA ILE A 21 -14.08 -1.01 -3.60
C ILE A 21 -15.23 -1.93 -3.20
N ASP A 22 -15.18 -3.18 -3.64
CA ASP A 22 -16.17 -4.18 -3.23
C ASP A 22 -15.93 -4.67 -1.80
N LYS A 23 -14.68 -5.01 -1.48
CA LYS A 23 -14.30 -5.61 -0.20
C LYS A 23 -12.86 -5.43 0.17
N VAL A 24 -12.60 -5.68 1.45
CA VAL A 24 -11.28 -5.72 2.05
C VAL A 24 -10.94 -7.14 2.46
N PHE A 25 -9.85 -7.68 1.91
CA PHE A 25 -9.25 -8.93 2.34
C PHE A 25 -8.11 -8.66 3.30
N ILE A 26 -8.24 -9.17 4.52
CA ILE A 26 -7.25 -9.06 5.58
C ILE A 26 -6.45 -10.36 5.62
N ILE A 27 -5.15 -10.28 5.36
CA ILE A 27 -4.23 -11.40 5.42
C ILE A 27 -3.58 -11.45 6.80
N ALA A 28 -3.67 -12.59 7.47
CA ALA A 28 -3.11 -12.79 8.81
C ALA A 28 -2.44 -14.16 8.95
N TYR A 29 -1.52 -14.31 9.90
CA TYR A 29 -1.07 -15.62 10.36
C TYR A 29 -1.70 -15.97 11.71
N LYS A 30 -1.18 -15.38 12.78
CA LYS A 30 -1.60 -15.62 14.17
C LYS A 30 -2.02 -14.34 14.88
N GLU A 31 -1.78 -13.20 14.24
CA GLU A 31 -2.08 -11.88 14.74
C GLU A 31 -3.60 -11.74 14.94
N SER A 32 -3.98 -11.04 16.02
CA SER A 32 -5.35 -10.59 16.19
C SER A 32 -5.66 -9.54 15.13
N THR A 33 -6.77 -9.71 14.43
CA THR A 33 -7.27 -8.79 13.41
C THR A 33 -8.44 -7.96 13.92
N GLN A 34 -8.93 -8.25 15.13
CA GLN A 34 -10.16 -7.69 15.69
C GLN A 34 -10.23 -6.17 15.60
N GLN A 35 -9.18 -5.47 16.06
CA GLN A 35 -9.17 -4.00 16.05
C GLN A 35 -9.20 -3.42 14.63
N LEU A 36 -8.52 -4.07 13.68
CA LEU A 36 -8.51 -3.65 12.28
C LEU A 36 -9.88 -3.91 11.63
N GLU A 37 -10.46 -5.08 11.87
CA GLU A 37 -11.81 -5.45 11.41
C GLU A 37 -12.87 -4.48 11.94
N GLU A 38 -12.86 -4.18 13.24
CA GLU A 38 -13.78 -3.24 13.87
C GLU A 38 -13.72 -1.86 13.22
N VAL A 39 -12.52 -1.33 12.98
CA VAL A 39 -12.35 -0.01 12.32
C VAL A 39 -12.88 -0.04 10.89
N LEU A 40 -12.50 -1.03 10.08
CA LEU A 40 -12.89 -1.09 8.69
C LEU A 40 -14.40 -1.31 8.51
N THR A 41 -15.00 -2.15 9.34
CA THR A 41 -16.45 -2.41 9.32
C THR A 41 -17.27 -1.22 9.82
N GLN A 42 -16.82 -0.52 10.86
CA GLN A 42 -17.44 0.73 11.32
C GLN A 42 -17.40 1.82 10.24
N GLU A 43 -16.35 1.82 9.42
CA GLU A 43 -16.23 2.72 8.28
C GLU A 43 -16.99 2.24 7.02
N GLY A 44 -17.68 1.10 7.08
CA GLY A 44 -18.60 0.63 6.03
C GLY A 44 -18.01 -0.34 5.02
N PHE A 45 -16.80 -0.88 5.23
CA PHE A 45 -16.28 -1.95 4.40
C PHE A 45 -16.85 -3.31 4.81
N GLN A 46 -17.05 -4.19 3.83
CA GLN A 46 -17.11 -5.63 4.11
C GLN A 46 -15.69 -6.18 4.19
N CYS A 47 -15.41 -6.95 5.24
CA CYS A 47 -14.10 -7.52 5.49
C CYS A 47 -14.17 -9.05 5.54
N GLU A 48 -13.18 -9.69 4.93
CA GLU A 48 -12.96 -11.13 5.05
C GLU A 48 -11.50 -11.39 5.44
N VAL A 49 -11.29 -12.28 6.40
CA VAL A 49 -9.96 -12.58 6.94
C VAL A 49 -9.44 -13.90 6.39
N PHE A 50 -8.33 -13.85 5.67
CA PHE A 50 -7.60 -15.03 5.23
C PHE A 50 -6.45 -15.31 6.19
N ARG A 51 -6.61 -16.38 6.99
CA ARG A 51 -5.55 -16.88 7.85
C ARG A 51 -4.69 -17.91 7.12
N GLN A 52 -3.39 -17.80 7.31
CA GLN A 52 -2.43 -18.80 6.84
C GLN A 52 -2.80 -20.18 7.38
N GLU A 53 -3.00 -21.13 6.47
CA GLU A 53 -3.25 -22.52 6.83
C GLU A 53 -2.03 -23.16 7.50
N ASN A 54 -2.30 -24.06 8.45
CA ASN A 54 -1.28 -24.90 9.06
C ASN A 54 -1.26 -26.27 8.39
N LYS A 55 -0.41 -26.43 7.37
CA LYS A 55 -0.21 -27.69 6.65
C LYS A 55 1.19 -28.25 6.88
N PRO A 56 1.38 -29.58 6.95
CA PRO A 56 2.71 -30.19 7.08
C PRO A 56 3.68 -29.75 5.98
N GLU A 57 3.19 -29.58 4.74
CA GLU A 57 3.99 -29.14 3.59
C GLU A 57 4.62 -27.76 3.77
N PHE A 58 4.04 -26.89 4.60
CA PHE A 58 4.51 -25.52 4.83
C PHE A 58 5.63 -25.40 5.87
N GLN A 59 5.97 -26.48 6.57
CA GLN A 59 6.93 -26.42 7.69
C GLN A 59 8.31 -25.89 7.29
N ASN A 60 8.73 -26.13 6.05
CA ASN A 60 10.05 -25.75 5.53
C ASN A 60 10.02 -24.51 4.64
N PHE A 61 8.84 -23.93 4.41
CA PHE A 61 8.72 -22.76 3.53
C PHE A 61 9.29 -21.52 4.22
N SER A 62 9.89 -20.64 3.42
CA SER A 62 10.33 -19.33 3.94
C SER A 62 9.12 -18.52 4.38
N ARG A 63 9.30 -17.61 5.36
CA ARG A 63 8.18 -16.77 5.81
C ARG A 63 7.74 -15.82 4.71
N SER A 64 8.69 -15.35 3.90
CA SER A 64 8.40 -14.57 2.71
C SER A 64 7.51 -15.33 1.71
N TYR A 65 7.79 -16.61 1.45
CA TYR A 65 6.96 -17.42 0.55
C TYR A 65 5.58 -17.73 1.13
N LEU A 66 5.48 -18.01 2.43
CA LEU A 66 4.18 -18.16 3.10
C LEU A 66 3.34 -16.88 3.01
N CYS A 67 3.97 -15.71 3.18
CA CYS A 67 3.32 -14.43 2.97
C CYS A 67 2.77 -14.31 1.53
N LEU A 68 3.59 -14.63 0.52
CA LEU A 68 3.18 -14.66 -0.88
C LEU A 68 1.97 -15.59 -1.10
N LEU A 69 1.95 -16.79 -0.51
CA LEU A 69 0.83 -17.72 -0.62
C LEU A 69 -0.48 -17.14 -0.06
N ASN A 70 -0.43 -16.35 1.01
CA ASN A 70 -1.63 -15.69 1.52
C ASN A 70 -2.12 -14.59 0.57
N HIS A 71 -1.21 -13.82 -0.02
CA HIS A 71 -1.57 -12.85 -1.06
C HIS A 71 -2.17 -13.55 -2.29
N CYS A 72 -1.63 -14.69 -2.71
CA CYS A 72 -2.20 -15.49 -3.79
C CYS A 72 -3.64 -15.93 -3.52
N ARG A 73 -4.00 -16.24 -2.27
CA ARG A 73 -5.39 -16.57 -1.92
C ARG A 73 -6.30 -15.37 -2.10
N ALA A 74 -5.89 -14.20 -1.61
CA ALA A 74 -6.62 -12.96 -1.81
C ALA A 74 -6.76 -12.62 -3.31
N TRP A 75 -5.71 -12.82 -4.11
CA TRP A 75 -5.75 -12.62 -5.56
C TRP A 75 -6.69 -13.59 -6.26
N LYS A 76 -6.71 -14.87 -5.88
CA LYS A 76 -7.65 -15.86 -6.43
C LYS A 76 -9.10 -15.45 -6.21
N GLN A 77 -9.42 -14.88 -5.04
CA GLN A 77 -10.75 -14.34 -4.77
C GLN A 77 -11.00 -13.05 -5.56
N ALA A 78 -10.01 -12.15 -5.63
CA ALA A 78 -10.11 -10.89 -6.39
C ALA A 78 -10.48 -11.09 -7.87
N ILE A 79 -10.07 -12.21 -8.48
CA ILE A 79 -10.40 -12.54 -9.87
C ILE A 79 -11.90 -12.79 -10.08
N GLN A 80 -12.61 -13.21 -9.03
CA GLN A 80 -14.05 -13.50 -9.09
C GLN A 80 -14.92 -12.26 -8.90
N GLU A 81 -14.32 -11.09 -8.66
CA GLU A 81 -15.03 -9.85 -8.37
C GLU A 81 -15.21 -8.98 -9.61
N ASP A 82 -16.30 -8.22 -9.65
CA ASP A 82 -16.56 -7.25 -10.72
C ASP A 82 -15.89 -5.89 -10.48
N LYS A 83 -15.46 -5.63 -9.24
CA LYS A 83 -14.84 -4.37 -8.80
C LYS A 83 -13.48 -4.62 -8.16
N PRO A 84 -12.62 -3.60 -8.10
CA PRO A 84 -11.37 -3.69 -7.36
C PRO A 84 -11.61 -4.01 -5.88
N ILE A 85 -10.65 -4.70 -5.28
CA ILE A 85 -10.64 -5.03 -3.86
C ILE A 85 -9.45 -4.37 -3.17
N ILE A 86 -9.51 -4.26 -1.85
CA ILE A 86 -8.35 -3.93 -1.02
C ILE A 86 -7.77 -5.22 -0.43
N VAL A 87 -6.45 -5.36 -0.46
CA VAL A 87 -5.71 -6.39 0.25
C VAL A 87 -4.84 -5.71 1.31
N ILE A 88 -4.96 -6.15 2.56
CA ILE A 88 -4.28 -5.57 3.71
C ILE A 88 -3.66 -6.68 4.58
N GLU A 89 -2.43 -6.50 5.05
CA GLU A 89 -1.83 -7.32 6.11
C GLU A 89 -2.39 -6.94 7.50
N ALA A 90 -2.55 -7.93 8.38
CA ALA A 90 -3.21 -7.79 9.70
C ALA A 90 -2.62 -6.71 10.61
N ASP A 91 -1.37 -6.31 10.38
CA ASP A 91 -0.70 -5.30 11.18
C ASP A 91 -0.75 -3.89 10.58
N PHE A 92 -1.48 -3.70 9.48
CA PHE A 92 -1.77 -2.38 8.95
C PHE A 92 -2.64 -1.59 9.91
N VAL A 93 -2.30 -0.31 10.06
CA VAL A 93 -3.07 0.65 10.85
C VAL A 93 -3.60 1.73 9.91
N PRO A 94 -4.88 1.71 9.55
CA PRO A 94 -5.48 2.76 8.71
C PRO A 94 -5.50 4.09 9.46
N VAL A 95 -5.62 5.18 8.70
CA VAL A 95 -6.00 6.48 9.26
C VAL A 95 -7.50 6.52 9.55
N VAL A 96 -7.94 7.44 10.40
CA VAL A 96 -9.36 7.73 10.62
C VAL A 96 -9.99 8.22 9.31
N ASP A 97 -11.24 7.80 9.06
CA ASP A 97 -12.01 8.09 7.84
C ASP A 97 -11.38 7.47 6.58
N PHE A 98 -10.69 6.34 6.74
CA PHE A 98 -10.01 5.64 5.65
C PHE A 98 -10.94 5.35 4.46
N CYS A 99 -12.18 4.94 4.71
CA CYS A 99 -13.17 4.66 3.66
C CYS A 99 -13.55 5.87 2.79
N GLN A 100 -13.42 7.09 3.34
CA GLN A 100 -13.77 8.35 2.66
C GLN A 100 -12.60 8.92 1.86
N LEU A 101 -11.41 8.33 1.99
CA LEU A 101 -10.23 8.79 1.26
C LEU A 101 -10.39 8.59 -0.25
N PRO A 102 -9.76 9.44 -1.07
CA PRO A 102 -9.92 9.37 -2.52
C PRO A 102 -9.34 8.09 -3.11
N LEU A 103 -9.89 7.62 -4.23
CA LEU A 103 -9.29 6.54 -5.01
C LEU A 103 -7.96 7.05 -5.63
N PRO A 104 -6.82 6.34 -5.48
CA PRO A 104 -5.54 6.86 -5.99
C PRO A 104 -5.33 6.75 -7.51
N PHE A 105 -6.35 6.26 -8.23
CA PHE A 105 -6.35 6.09 -9.68
C PHE A 105 -7.72 6.44 -10.26
N ASN A 106 -7.81 6.53 -11.59
CA ASN A 106 -9.06 6.82 -12.28
C ASN A 106 -9.95 5.56 -12.30
N PRO A 107 -11.17 5.58 -11.72
CA PRO A 107 -12.03 4.39 -11.68
C PRO A 107 -12.44 3.89 -13.06
N ASP A 108 -12.49 4.76 -14.06
CA ASP A 108 -12.85 4.41 -15.44
C ASP A 108 -11.69 3.79 -16.24
N GLN A 109 -10.51 3.64 -15.62
CA GLN A 109 -9.32 3.14 -16.30
C GLN A 109 -9.26 1.61 -16.25
N SER A 110 -9.20 0.98 -17.43
CA SER A 110 -9.19 -0.48 -17.55
C SER A 110 -7.82 -1.12 -17.30
N ASP A 111 -6.71 -0.38 -17.45
CA ASP A 111 -5.34 -0.92 -17.35
C ASP A 111 -4.68 -0.66 -15.99
N VAL A 112 -5.47 -0.63 -14.92
CA VAL A 112 -4.96 -0.47 -13.55
C VAL A 112 -4.38 -1.80 -13.05
N GLY A 113 -3.09 -1.77 -12.71
CA GLY A 113 -2.36 -2.87 -12.08
C GLY A 113 -2.63 -2.91 -10.58
N ILE A 114 -1.74 -2.28 -9.82
CA ILE A 114 -1.85 -2.17 -8.37
C ILE A 114 -1.87 -0.70 -7.95
N SER A 115 -2.61 -0.38 -6.89
CA SER A 115 -2.53 0.93 -6.25
C SER A 115 -2.21 0.77 -4.78
N TRP A 116 -1.01 1.16 -4.38
CA TRP A 116 -0.64 1.12 -2.96
C TRP A 116 -1.48 2.11 -2.15
N LEU A 117 -1.83 1.71 -0.92
CA LEU A 117 -2.46 2.58 0.08
C LEU A 117 -1.48 2.94 1.19
N TYR A 118 -0.55 2.02 1.45
CA TYR A 118 0.68 2.27 2.20
C TYR A 118 1.88 2.05 1.29
N THR A 119 2.85 2.96 1.39
CA THR A 119 4.08 2.91 0.62
C THR A 119 5.31 2.70 1.49
N CYS A 120 6.06 1.67 1.13
CA CYS A 120 7.41 1.44 1.57
C CYS A 120 8.35 1.80 0.43
N ALA A 121 9.35 2.60 0.78
CA ALA A 121 10.37 3.02 -0.15
C ALA A 121 9.89 3.55 -1.52
N PRO A 122 8.85 4.40 -1.59
CA PRO A 122 8.19 4.70 -2.84
C PRO A 122 9.06 5.49 -3.81
N GLN A 123 8.74 5.34 -5.08
CA GLN A 123 9.22 6.19 -6.15
C GLN A 123 8.09 6.48 -7.15
N MET A 124 7.92 7.75 -7.50
CA MET A 124 7.01 8.16 -8.57
C MET A 124 7.73 8.22 -9.90
N TYR A 125 7.02 7.97 -11.00
CA TYR A 125 7.58 8.09 -12.35
C TYR A 125 6.73 8.87 -13.34
N ASN A 126 5.42 9.01 -13.12
CA ASN A 126 4.55 9.80 -13.99
C ASN A 126 3.33 10.38 -13.23
N ILE A 127 2.67 11.38 -13.82
CA ILE A 127 1.37 11.88 -13.36
C ILE A 127 0.44 11.88 -14.56
N SER A 128 -0.71 11.24 -14.42
CA SER A 128 -1.73 11.19 -15.47
C SER A 128 -2.29 12.59 -15.76
N SER A 129 -2.96 12.74 -16.92
CA SER A 129 -3.64 14.00 -17.27
C SER A 129 -4.62 14.45 -16.18
N SER A 130 -5.30 13.49 -15.55
CA SER A 130 -6.26 13.68 -14.45
C SER A 130 -5.61 13.86 -13.07
N GLY A 131 -4.28 13.83 -12.96
CA GLY A 131 -3.55 14.12 -11.72
C GLY A 131 -3.26 12.92 -10.82
N TYR A 132 -3.55 11.70 -11.25
CA TYR A 132 -3.20 10.47 -10.53
C TYR A 132 -1.73 10.14 -10.70
N VAL A 133 -1.10 9.61 -9.65
CA VAL A 133 0.36 9.44 -9.63
C VAL A 133 0.73 8.01 -9.87
N GLU A 134 1.43 7.81 -10.96
CA GLU A 134 2.01 6.53 -11.29
C GLU A 134 3.37 6.39 -10.61
N GLY A 135 3.53 5.29 -9.90
CA GLY A 135 4.66 5.05 -9.02
C GLY A 135 4.66 3.64 -8.49
N PHE A 136 5.64 3.33 -7.64
CA PHE A 136 5.69 2.05 -6.96
C PHE A 136 6.04 2.16 -5.49
N SER A 137 5.81 1.07 -4.78
CA SER A 137 6.26 0.78 -3.42
C SER A 137 6.82 -0.64 -3.37
N THR A 138 7.75 -0.88 -2.44
CA THR A 138 8.37 -2.19 -2.19
C THR A 138 7.75 -2.82 -0.94
N SER A 139 6.42 -2.94 -0.92
CA SER A 139 5.67 -3.53 0.19
C SER A 139 4.29 -3.93 -0.29
N ALA A 140 3.78 -5.03 0.29
CA ALA A 140 2.45 -5.56 0.06
C ALA A 140 1.49 -5.36 1.26
N VAL A 141 1.82 -4.47 2.21
CA VAL A 141 1.05 -4.30 3.46
C VAL A 141 -0.37 -3.80 3.23
N ALA A 142 -0.59 -2.87 2.29
CA ALA A 142 -1.93 -2.37 1.98
C ALA A 142 -2.00 -1.81 0.56
N TYR A 143 -2.88 -2.37 -0.27
CA TYR A 143 -3.04 -1.98 -1.66
C TYR A 143 -4.42 -2.34 -2.22
N ILE A 144 -4.77 -1.71 -3.33
CA ILE A 144 -5.92 -2.07 -4.18
C ILE A 144 -5.40 -2.88 -5.35
N VAL A 145 -6.16 -3.91 -5.74
CA VAL A 145 -5.90 -4.73 -6.92
C VAL A 145 -7.19 -4.93 -7.72
N THR A 146 -7.07 -4.89 -9.04
CA THR A 146 -8.16 -5.20 -9.97
C THR A 146 -8.19 -6.71 -10.27
N PRO A 147 -9.32 -7.27 -10.75
CA PRO A 147 -9.37 -8.67 -11.18
C PRO A 147 -8.30 -9.00 -12.24
N GLN A 148 -8.10 -8.11 -13.21
CA GLN A 148 -7.06 -8.28 -14.24
C GLN A 148 -5.65 -8.33 -13.65
N ALA A 149 -5.33 -7.41 -12.73
CA ALA A 149 -4.01 -7.40 -12.09
C ALA A 149 -3.81 -8.60 -11.18
N ALA A 150 -4.85 -9.05 -10.48
CA ALA A 150 -4.81 -10.25 -9.65
C ALA A 150 -4.48 -11.51 -10.47
N CYS A 151 -5.05 -11.66 -11.68
CA CYS A 151 -4.64 -12.72 -12.63
C CYS A 151 -3.14 -12.70 -12.89
N CYS A 152 -2.58 -11.52 -13.21
CA CYS A 152 -1.15 -11.38 -13.46
C CYS A 152 -0.32 -11.70 -12.21
N LEU A 153 -0.74 -11.26 -11.02
CA LEU A 153 0.01 -11.50 -9.79
C LEU A 153 0.06 -12.99 -9.40
N ILE A 154 -0.92 -13.80 -9.80
CA ILE A 154 -0.81 -15.27 -9.67
C ILE A 154 0.35 -15.80 -10.53
N GLU A 155 0.50 -15.33 -11.77
CA GLU A 155 1.65 -15.72 -12.61
C GLU A 155 2.98 -15.31 -11.98
N LEU A 156 3.04 -14.13 -11.33
CA LEU A 156 4.23 -13.70 -10.59
C LEU A 156 4.58 -14.70 -9.48
N ALA A 157 3.58 -15.20 -8.76
CA ALA A 157 3.82 -16.17 -7.69
C ALA A 157 4.36 -17.51 -8.21
N GLU A 158 3.83 -17.97 -9.34
CA GLU A 158 4.34 -19.16 -10.02
C GLU A 158 5.79 -18.95 -10.50
N GLU A 159 6.10 -17.80 -11.10
CA GLU A 159 7.46 -17.44 -11.50
C GLU A 159 8.44 -17.47 -10.31
N ILE A 160 8.01 -17.00 -9.15
CA ILE A 160 8.82 -16.98 -7.93
C ILE A 160 9.01 -18.38 -7.37
N ARG A 161 7.96 -19.22 -7.38
CA ARG A 161 8.08 -20.63 -7.02
C ARG A 161 9.11 -21.34 -7.91
N GLU A 162 9.05 -21.12 -9.22
CA GLU A 162 9.94 -21.78 -10.19
C GLU A 162 11.39 -21.28 -10.11
N LYS A 163 11.61 -19.97 -9.98
CA LYS A 163 12.95 -19.38 -10.05
C LYS A 163 13.67 -19.33 -8.71
N VAL A 164 12.93 -19.09 -7.62
CA VAL A 164 13.51 -18.91 -6.28
C VAL A 164 13.25 -20.14 -5.40
N GLY A 165 12.09 -20.76 -5.53
CA GLY A 165 11.68 -21.89 -4.69
C GLY A 165 11.01 -21.47 -3.39
N GLU A 166 10.37 -22.43 -2.75
CA GLU A 166 9.45 -22.22 -1.61
C GLU A 166 10.20 -22.01 -0.28
N THR A 167 11.42 -22.53 -0.19
CA THR A 167 12.25 -22.53 1.03
C THR A 167 13.21 -21.34 1.10
N ASN A 168 13.40 -20.63 -0.01
CA ASN A 168 14.33 -19.51 -0.10
C ASN A 168 13.62 -18.17 0.15
N TYR A 169 14.37 -17.22 0.69
CA TYR A 169 13.88 -15.85 0.85
C TYR A 169 13.82 -15.14 -0.51
N SER A 170 12.71 -14.44 -0.77
CA SER A 170 12.54 -13.58 -1.94
C SER A 170 12.00 -12.21 -1.54
N THR A 171 12.37 -11.17 -2.31
CA THR A 171 11.80 -9.81 -2.22
C THR A 171 10.72 -9.64 -3.29
N TRP A 172 9.76 -10.58 -3.32
CA TRP A 172 8.72 -10.66 -4.34
C TRP A 172 7.84 -9.40 -4.42
N ASP A 173 7.61 -8.76 -3.28
CA ASP A 173 6.86 -7.52 -3.17
C ASP A 173 7.51 -6.35 -3.95
N SER A 174 8.83 -6.39 -4.09
CA SER A 174 9.63 -5.39 -4.79
C SER A 174 9.62 -5.57 -6.31
N SER A 175 9.25 -6.76 -6.83
CA SER A 175 9.16 -7.03 -8.27
C SER A 175 7.77 -6.78 -8.87
N ILE A 176 6.75 -6.58 -8.02
CA ILE A 176 5.36 -6.33 -8.45
C ILE A 176 5.27 -5.22 -9.50
N ASP A 177 5.93 -4.08 -9.27
CA ASP A 177 5.82 -2.93 -10.19
C ASP A 177 6.33 -3.27 -11.60
N SER A 178 7.57 -3.78 -11.69
CA SER A 178 8.17 -4.12 -12.98
C SER A 178 7.34 -5.18 -13.69
N PHE A 179 6.91 -6.21 -12.95
CA PHE A 179 6.16 -7.33 -13.50
C PHE A 179 4.81 -6.89 -14.12
N LEU A 180 4.08 -6.01 -13.42
CA LEU A 180 2.81 -5.48 -13.93
C LEU A 180 3.01 -4.50 -15.09
N ARG A 181 4.06 -3.65 -15.04
CA ARG A 181 4.36 -2.72 -16.14
C ARG A 181 4.80 -3.44 -17.41
N GLU A 182 5.52 -4.54 -17.32
CA GLU A 182 5.85 -5.40 -18.46
C GLU A 182 4.60 -5.97 -19.15
N ARG A 183 3.51 -6.14 -18.39
CA ARG A 183 2.18 -6.52 -18.89
C ARG A 183 1.30 -5.33 -19.25
N LYS A 184 1.89 -4.14 -19.41
CA LYS A 184 1.24 -2.88 -19.79
C LYS A 184 0.19 -2.37 -18.79
N LEU A 185 0.26 -2.83 -17.54
CA LEU A 185 -0.58 -2.31 -16.46
C LEU A 185 0.10 -1.11 -15.79
N LYS A 186 -0.71 -0.15 -15.32
CA LYS A 186 -0.24 1.05 -14.63
C LYS A 186 -0.41 0.92 -13.13
N ASN A 187 0.61 1.32 -12.38
CA ASN A 187 0.59 1.21 -10.93
C ASN A 187 0.57 2.60 -10.28
N TYR A 188 -0.12 2.72 -9.15
CA TYR A 188 -0.43 4.00 -8.53
C TYR A 188 0.00 4.09 -7.07
N ILE A 189 0.38 5.28 -6.64
CA ILE A 189 0.64 5.59 -5.23
C ILE A 189 -0.25 6.76 -4.79
N PRO A 190 -0.65 6.82 -3.52
CA PRO A 190 -1.54 7.87 -3.05
C PRO A 190 -0.73 9.14 -2.80
N TRP A 191 -1.44 10.28 -2.70
CA TRP A 191 -0.83 11.54 -2.30
C TRP A 191 -0.06 11.40 -0.99
N ARG A 192 -0.71 10.80 0.02
CA ARG A 192 -0.16 10.46 1.32
C ARG A 192 -0.61 9.07 1.69
N ASN A 193 0.13 8.40 2.57
CA ASN A 193 -0.20 7.04 2.97
C ASN A 193 -1.53 7.04 3.74
N TYR A 194 -2.42 6.10 3.41
CA TYR A 194 -3.73 5.95 4.04
C TYR A 194 -3.66 5.13 5.34
N GLY A 195 -2.46 4.82 5.78
CA GLY A 195 -2.15 4.16 7.04
C GLY A 195 -0.66 3.86 7.11
N GLU A 196 -0.28 3.01 8.05
CA GLU A 196 1.07 2.49 8.11
C GLU A 196 1.15 1.04 8.52
N HIS A 197 2.25 0.38 8.13
CA HIS A 197 2.64 -0.90 8.70
C HIS A 197 2.89 -0.73 10.20
N GLY A 198 2.09 -1.38 11.04
CA GLY A 198 2.10 -1.28 12.50
C GLY A 198 2.80 -2.41 13.22
N GLY A 199 3.21 -3.45 12.47
CA GLY A 199 3.87 -4.63 13.01
C GLY A 199 5.30 -4.40 13.51
N LEU A 200 5.82 -5.41 14.18
CA LEU A 200 7.21 -5.46 14.62
C LEU A 200 8.13 -5.81 13.43
N PRO A 201 9.41 -5.37 13.45
CA PRO A 201 10.38 -5.77 12.44
C PRO A 201 10.45 -7.28 12.23
N ASN A 202 10.29 -7.76 10.99
CA ASN A 202 10.50 -9.17 10.67
C ASN A 202 12.01 -9.51 10.80
N PRO A 203 12.40 -10.47 11.66
CA PRO A 203 13.80 -10.88 11.81
C PRO A 203 14.42 -11.40 10.51
N GLU A 204 13.62 -12.00 9.61
CA GLU A 204 14.06 -12.52 8.31
C GLU A 204 14.64 -11.43 7.41
N HIS A 205 14.13 -10.19 7.49
CA HIS A 205 14.74 -9.06 6.77
C HIS A 205 16.16 -8.79 7.25
N SER A 206 16.41 -8.84 8.57
CA SER A 206 17.75 -8.62 9.11
C SER A 206 18.72 -9.72 8.71
N GLN A 207 18.25 -10.96 8.59
CA GLN A 207 19.06 -12.10 8.13
C GLN A 207 19.45 -11.96 6.65
N ASN A 208 18.63 -11.23 5.87
CA ASN A 208 18.84 -10.98 4.45
C ASN A 208 19.37 -9.56 4.15
N ASN A 209 19.98 -8.88 5.13
CA ASN A 209 20.57 -7.53 4.98
C ASN A 209 19.61 -6.42 4.52
N LEU A 210 18.32 -6.59 4.80
CA LEU A 210 17.29 -5.59 4.51
C LEU A 210 17.03 -4.69 5.72
N SER A 211 16.48 -3.51 5.45
CA SER A 211 16.18 -2.53 6.49
C SER A 211 15.06 -3.05 7.41
N LYS A 212 15.27 -2.91 8.72
CA LYS A 212 14.38 -3.47 9.75
C LYS A 212 13.03 -2.77 9.86
N THR A 213 12.91 -1.53 9.41
CA THR A 213 11.71 -0.72 9.61
C THR A 213 11.39 0.19 8.44
N HIS A 214 10.15 0.08 8.01
CA HIS A 214 9.55 0.98 7.05
C HIS A 214 8.22 1.46 7.64
N ARG A 215 8.12 2.77 7.84
CA ARG A 215 6.94 3.44 8.36
C ARG A 215 6.56 4.53 7.38
N ALA A 216 5.28 4.85 7.33
CA ALA A 216 4.76 5.83 6.38
C ALA A 216 5.47 7.16 6.61
N ASP A 217 6.08 7.75 5.58
CA ASP A 217 6.75 9.04 5.68
C ASP A 217 5.77 10.18 5.99
N THR A 218 4.67 10.22 5.23
CA THR A 218 3.58 11.17 5.40
C THR A 218 2.25 10.42 5.40
N LEU A 219 1.49 10.56 6.49
CA LEU A 219 0.13 10.01 6.60
C LEU A 219 -0.89 11.00 6.06
N TYR A 220 -1.99 10.47 5.51
CA TYR A 220 -3.15 11.27 5.11
C TYR A 220 -3.92 11.79 6.33
N GLY A 221 -3.89 11.07 7.45
CA GLY A 221 -4.62 11.45 8.64
C GLY A 221 -3.98 10.91 9.91
N LYS A 222 -4.69 11.05 11.02
CA LYS A 222 -4.34 10.39 12.27
C LYS A 222 -4.62 8.90 12.15
N LEU A 223 -3.73 8.04 12.66
CA LEU A 223 -4.00 6.60 12.75
C LEU A 223 -5.24 6.32 13.62
N ALA A 224 -6.05 5.35 13.21
CA ALA A 224 -7.26 4.95 13.91
C ALA A 224 -6.95 4.36 15.30
N PHE A 225 -5.80 3.70 15.46
CA PHE A 225 -5.34 3.14 16.74
C PHE A 225 -3.81 3.18 16.88
N ILE A 226 -3.32 2.86 18.08
CA ILE A 226 -1.88 2.84 18.36
C ILE A 226 -1.27 1.58 17.74
N PRO A 227 -0.25 1.70 16.87
CA PRO A 227 0.40 0.54 16.25
C PRO A 227 1.11 -0.36 17.26
N LEU A 228 1.14 -1.67 17.00
CA LEU A 228 1.76 -2.68 17.88
C LEU A 228 3.21 -2.34 18.26
N TYR A 229 3.99 -1.76 17.34
CA TYR A 229 5.37 -1.33 17.63
C TYR A 229 5.49 -0.30 18.76
N ALA A 230 4.39 0.36 19.14
CA ALA A 230 4.34 1.39 20.18
C ALA A 230 3.59 0.95 21.46
N VAL A 231 2.72 -0.07 21.41
CA VAL A 231 1.81 -0.49 22.51
C VAL A 231 2.54 -1.04 23.75
N HIS A 232 3.82 -1.41 23.66
CA HIS A 232 4.53 -2.08 24.76
C HIS A 232 5.83 -1.39 25.21
N GLN A 233 6.07 -0.15 24.81
CA GLN A 233 7.29 0.59 25.21
C GLN A 233 6.91 1.77 26.09
N LYS A 234 7.30 1.79 27.37
CA LYS A 234 7.07 2.96 28.24
C LYS A 234 8.14 4.03 27.99
N PRO A 235 7.77 5.29 27.70
CA PRO A 235 6.43 5.82 27.46
C PRO A 235 5.97 5.64 25.99
N GLU A 236 4.79 5.04 25.79
CA GLU A 236 4.28 4.58 24.47
C GLU A 236 4.17 5.72 23.48
N LYS A 237 3.66 6.86 23.96
CA LYS A 237 3.53 8.09 23.18
C LYS A 237 4.87 8.61 22.69
N LEU A 238 5.93 8.53 23.51
CA LEU A 238 7.25 9.02 23.12
C LEU A 238 7.87 8.15 22.02
N LYS A 239 7.71 6.82 22.12
CA LYS A 239 8.17 5.91 21.07
C LYS A 239 7.44 6.17 19.77
N PHE A 240 6.12 6.29 19.82
CA PHE A 240 5.30 6.60 18.66
C PHE A 240 5.77 7.90 17.98
N LEU A 241 5.90 8.99 18.75
CA LEU A 241 6.36 10.28 18.23
C LEU A 241 7.76 10.21 17.61
N THR A 242 8.68 9.49 18.26
CA THR A 242 10.05 9.32 17.75
C THR A 242 10.05 8.57 16.41
N VAL A 243 9.29 7.47 16.31
CA VAL A 243 9.17 6.70 15.07
C VAL A 243 8.54 7.54 13.96
N ARG A 244 7.49 8.30 14.26
CA ARG A 244 6.85 9.21 13.30
C ARG A 244 7.82 10.30 12.81
N LEU A 245 8.61 10.89 13.71
CA LEU A 245 9.63 11.88 13.36
C LEU A 245 10.73 11.29 12.47
N GLN A 246 11.23 10.09 12.81
CA GLN A 246 12.22 9.39 11.99
C GLN A 246 11.67 9.06 10.59
N ALA A 247 10.44 8.57 10.50
CA ALA A 247 9.78 8.29 9.23
C ALA A 247 9.65 9.56 8.38
N ARG A 248 9.30 10.68 9.01
CA ARG A 248 9.19 11.99 8.37
C ARG A 248 10.53 12.50 7.84
N ILE A 249 11.59 12.41 8.64
CA ILE A 249 12.96 12.76 8.21
C ILE A 249 13.40 11.88 7.04
N LYS A 250 13.11 10.56 7.08
CA LYS A 250 13.41 9.62 5.99
C LYS A 250 12.68 10.01 4.69
N GLY A 251 11.42 10.47 4.79
CA GLY A 251 10.66 11.00 3.65
C GLY A 251 11.30 12.22 3.01
N LEU A 252 11.64 13.22 3.81
CA LEU A 252 12.35 14.43 3.36
C LEU A 252 13.71 14.08 2.75
N GLY A 253 14.46 13.17 3.37
CA GLY A 253 15.73 12.68 2.85
C GLY A 253 15.58 11.98 1.49
N ARG A 254 14.51 11.19 1.28
CA ARG A 254 14.21 10.56 -0.02
C ARG A 254 13.86 11.58 -1.11
N LEU A 255 13.15 12.66 -0.75
CA LEU A 255 12.89 13.76 -1.66
C LEU A 255 14.21 14.47 -2.04
N ALA A 256 15.00 14.87 -1.04
CA ALA A 256 16.26 15.59 -1.24
C ALA A 256 17.31 14.79 -2.04
N THR A 257 17.38 13.47 -1.83
CA THR A 257 18.32 12.57 -2.51
C THR A 257 17.80 12.07 -3.86
N GLY A 258 16.63 12.53 -4.33
CA GLY A 258 16.03 12.09 -5.60
C GLY A 258 15.59 10.62 -5.61
N ARG A 259 15.47 9.98 -4.43
CA ARG A 259 15.01 8.59 -4.29
C ARG A 259 13.49 8.47 -4.42
N PHE A 260 12.74 9.52 -4.10
CA PHE A 260 11.29 9.57 -4.34
C PHE A 260 10.95 10.00 -5.79
N LEU A 261 11.64 11.02 -6.31
CA LEU A 261 11.51 11.50 -7.68
C LEU A 261 12.90 11.63 -8.29
N ARG A 262 13.24 10.73 -9.23
CA ARG A 262 14.58 10.73 -9.85
C ARG A 262 14.74 11.92 -10.78
N PRO A 263 15.88 12.64 -10.75
CA PRO A 263 16.15 13.74 -11.68
C PRO A 263 16.05 13.33 -13.16
N LYS A 264 16.41 12.08 -13.49
CA LYS A 264 16.25 11.53 -14.85
C LYS A 264 14.79 11.53 -15.32
N LEU A 265 13.85 11.21 -14.43
CA LEU A 265 12.41 11.17 -14.75
C LEU A 265 11.86 12.58 -14.98
N ILE A 266 12.33 13.58 -14.22
CA ILE A 266 11.98 14.98 -14.43
C ILE A 266 12.40 15.42 -15.84
N LYS A 267 13.66 15.14 -16.22
CA LYS A 267 14.21 15.52 -17.53
C LYS A 267 13.47 14.88 -18.71
N GLN A 268 12.89 13.69 -18.51
CA GLN A 268 12.20 12.92 -19.55
C GLN A 268 10.68 13.15 -19.56
N SER A 269 10.13 13.80 -18.54
CA SER A 269 8.69 13.97 -18.39
C SER A 269 8.14 15.07 -19.29
N LYS A 270 6.93 14.86 -19.82
CA LYS A 270 6.13 15.89 -20.50
C LYS A 270 5.54 16.91 -19.51
N THR A 271 5.49 16.59 -18.22
CA THR A 271 4.89 17.43 -17.17
C THR A 271 5.81 17.56 -15.94
N PRO A 272 7.04 18.09 -16.10
CA PRO A 272 8.05 18.11 -15.04
C PRO A 272 7.61 18.94 -13.82
N ILE A 273 6.92 20.06 -14.05
CA ILE A 273 6.42 20.93 -12.97
C ILE A 273 5.38 20.20 -12.12
N LYS A 274 4.49 19.40 -12.73
CA LYS A 274 3.52 18.58 -11.98
C LYS A 274 4.22 17.56 -11.09
N LEU A 275 5.25 16.89 -11.59
CA LEU A 275 6.03 15.91 -10.82
C LEU A 275 6.70 16.55 -9.61
N ILE A 276 7.41 17.66 -9.83
CA ILE A 276 8.10 18.38 -8.75
C ILE A 276 7.10 18.90 -7.74
N SER A 277 6.03 19.56 -8.21
CA SER A 277 4.97 20.09 -7.36
C SER A 277 4.37 19.00 -6.48
N PHE A 278 4.02 17.85 -7.08
CA PHE A 278 3.52 16.71 -6.32
C PHE A 278 4.51 16.25 -5.25
N ALA A 279 5.77 16.01 -5.64
CA ALA A 279 6.79 15.51 -4.71
C ALA A 279 7.05 16.44 -3.52
N VAL A 280 7.04 17.75 -3.76
CA VAL A 280 7.24 18.79 -2.73
C VAL A 280 5.99 18.94 -1.86
N LEU A 281 4.84 19.21 -2.47
CA LEU A 281 3.60 19.48 -1.74
C LEU A 281 3.11 18.25 -0.94
N ARG A 282 3.38 17.02 -1.41
CA ARG A 282 3.16 15.80 -0.63
C ARG A 282 3.77 15.91 0.75
N GLN A 283 5.01 16.39 0.81
CA GLN A 283 5.70 16.59 2.08
C GLN A 283 5.13 17.82 2.81
N PHE A 284 5.09 19.00 2.19
CA PHE A 284 4.92 20.26 2.94
C PHE A 284 3.49 20.80 3.06
N SER A 285 2.52 20.27 2.31
CA SER A 285 1.14 20.76 2.38
C SER A 285 0.55 20.57 3.78
N LEU A 286 -0.06 21.62 4.34
CA LEU A 286 -0.88 21.51 5.54
C LEU A 286 -2.32 21.09 5.21
N ARG A 287 -2.71 21.19 3.93
CA ARG A 287 -4.02 20.77 3.45
C ARG A 287 -4.00 19.26 3.16
N LEU A 288 -5.01 18.57 3.71
CA LEU A 288 -5.40 17.20 3.42
C LEU A 288 -6.57 17.20 2.44
#